data_AF-A0A316NUW4-F1
#
_entry.id   AF-A0A316NUW4-F1
#
_cell.length_a   1.000
_cell.length_b   1.000
_cell.length_c   1.000
_cell.angle_alpha   90.00
_cell.angle_beta   90.00
_cell.angle_gamma   90.00
#
_symmetry.space_group_name_H-M   'P 1'
#
loop_
_entity.id
_entity.type
_entity.pdbx_description
1 polymer ?
#
loop_
_entity_poly.entity_id
_entity_poly.type
_entity_poly.pdbx_seq_one_letter_code
_entity_poly.pdbx_strand_id
1 'polypeptide(L)' 'MIYDKHLEMESKWDRSFLARGYYFTTIGNVNEETVKEYIQRQTEESKNEEKRPYRPL' A
#
# COMPACT_ATOMS: atom_id res chain seq x y z
N MET A 1 -3.36 27.02 5.12
CA MET A 1 -3.36 26.13 6.31
C MET A 1 -4.70 26.28 7.02
N ILE A 2 -5.24 25.26 7.71
CA ILE A 2 -6.58 25.36 8.37
C ILE A 2 -6.63 26.56 9.33
N TYR A 3 -5.53 26.83 10.01
CA TYR A 3 -5.35 27.98 10.91
C TYR A 3 -5.42 29.35 10.22
N ASP A 4 -5.10 29.46 8.92
CA ASP A 4 -5.15 30.75 8.20
C ASP A 4 -6.59 31.23 7.97
N LYS A 5 -7.57 30.32 8.07
CA LYS A 5 -9.00 30.60 7.89
C LYS A 5 -9.78 30.63 9.22
N HIS A 6 -9.19 30.14 10.31
CA HIS A 6 -9.81 29.96 11.62
C HIS A 6 -8.87 30.37 12.75
N LEU A 7 -8.61 31.68 12.86
CA LEU A 7 -7.75 32.29 13.88
C LEU A 7 -8.27 32.04 15.31
N GLU A 8 -9.58 31.82 15.47
CA GLU A 8 -10.24 31.46 16.72
C GLU A 8 -9.84 30.09 17.28
N MET A 9 -9.29 29.20 16.45
CA MET A 9 -8.82 27.87 16.85
C MET A 9 -7.31 27.84 17.15
N GLU A 10 -6.63 28.98 17.06
CA GLU A 10 -5.21 29.09 17.37
C GLU A 10 -5.00 29.12 18.90
N SER A 11 -4.97 27.93 19.51
CA SER A 11 -4.54 27.76 20.90
C SER A 11 -3.08 28.19 21.04
N LYS A 12 -2.78 29.07 22.01
CA LYS A 12 -1.42 29.58 22.27
C LYS A 12 -0.42 28.50 22.71
N TRP A 13 -0.89 27.31 23.11
CA TRP A 13 -0.06 26.30 23.78
C TRP A 13 -0.10 24.91 23.16
N ASP A 14 -1.10 24.59 22.33
CA ASP A 14 -1.13 23.34 21.56
C ASP A 14 -1.55 23.61 20.12
N ARG A 15 -0.55 23.64 19.23
CA ARG A 15 -0.69 23.92 17.80
C ARG A 15 -0.93 22.65 16.97
N SER A 16 -1.17 21.53 17.64
CA SER A 16 -1.31 20.22 16.99
C SER A 16 -2.77 20.00 16.60
N PHE A 17 -3.10 20.25 15.34
CA PHE A 17 -4.46 20.00 14.83
C PHE A 17 -4.83 18.51 14.87
N LEU A 18 -3.82 17.65 14.74
CA LEU A 18 -3.96 16.21 14.76
C LEU A 18 -3.47 15.66 16.10
N ALA A 19 -4.19 14.67 16.61
CA ALA A 19 -3.68 13.88 17.71
C ALA A 19 -2.36 13.21 17.31
N ARG A 20 -1.46 13.06 18.28
CA ARG A 20 -0.16 12.39 18.08
C ARG A 20 -0.30 10.94 17.60
N GLY A 21 -1.45 10.32 17.84
CA GLY A 21 -1.78 8.98 17.40
C GLY A 21 -2.82 8.98 16.29
N TYR A 22 -2.75 7.97 15.43
CA TYR A 22 -3.76 7.68 14.42
C TYR A 22 -4.11 6.19 14.46
N TYR A 23 -5.37 5.88 14.19
CA TYR A 23 -5.82 4.51 13.96
C TYR A 23 -5.69 4.19 12.47
N PHE A 24 -5.19 3.00 12.16
CA PHE A 24 -5.22 2.47 10.80
C PHE A 24 -5.61 1.00 10.84
N THR A 25 -6.20 0.52 9.74
CA THR A 25 -6.50 -0.88 9.53
C THR A 25 -6.18 -1.24 8.08
N THR A 26 -5.71 -2.46 7.85
CA THR A 26 -5.51 -2.97 6.50
C THR A 26 -6.85 -3.46 5.96
N ILE A 27 -7.22 -2.99 4.78
CA ILE A 27 -8.41 -3.46 4.07
C ILE A 27 -7.92 -4.20 2.84
N GLY A 28 -8.30 -5.46 2.70
CA GLY A 28 -7.95 -6.27 1.54
C GLY A 28 -8.88 -7.46 1.40
N ASN A 29 -9.20 -7.82 0.16
CA ASN A 29 -9.96 -9.02 -0.18
C ASN A 29 -8.99 -10.05 -0.76
N VAL A 30 -8.17 -10.67 0.09
CA VAL A 30 -7.29 -11.77 -0.31
C VAL A 30 -7.97 -13.06 0.13
N ASN A 31 -8.41 -13.86 -0.83
CA ASN A 31 -8.95 -15.19 -0.60
C ASN A 31 -7.89 -16.27 -0.91
N GLU A 32 -8.13 -17.49 -0.42
CA GLU A 32 -7.21 -18.62 -0.62
C GLU A 32 -7.01 -18.97 -2.10
N GLU A 33 -8.05 -18.78 -2.92
CA GLU A 33 -8.04 -19.03 -4.36
C GLU A 33 -7.05 -18.11 -5.09
N THR A 34 -7.10 -16.79 -4.83
CA THR A 34 -6.18 -15.80 -5.42
C THR A 34 -4.74 -16.13 -5.07
N VAL A 35 -4.48 -16.60 -3.86
CA VAL A 35 -3.14 -16.99 -3.43
C VAL A 35 -2.66 -18.24 -4.18
N LYS A 36 -3.51 -19.25 -4.34
CA LYS A 36 -3.19 -20.46 -5.11
C LYS A 36 -2.89 -20.14 -6.57
N GLU A 37 -3.74 -19.33 -7.21
CA GLU A 37 -3.53 -18.92 -8.60
C GLU A 37 -2.23 -18.14 -8.78
N TYR A 38 -1.90 -17.24 -7.85
CA TYR A 38 -0.64 -16.50 -7.89
C TYR A 38 0.58 -17.43 -7.85
N ILE A 39 0.61 -18.38 -6.92
CA ILE A 39 1.70 -19.35 -6.78
C ILE A 39 1.84 -20.20 -8.04
N GLN A 40 0.71 -20.67 -8.59
CA GLN A 40 0.71 -21.50 -9.79
C GLN A 40 1.22 -20.72 -11.00
N ARG A 41 0.76 -19.49 -11.22
CA ARG A 41 1.21 -18.64 -12.32
C ARG A 41 2.70 -18.34 -12.23
N GLN A 42 3.20 -18.01 -11.04
CA GLN A 42 4.63 -17.79 -10.82
C GLN A 42 5.47 -19.03 -11.16
N THR A 43 5.02 -20.21 -10.73
CA THR A 43 5.71 -21.47 -11.03
C THR A 43 5.76 -21.76 -12.54
N GLU A 44 4.67 -21.51 -13.25
CA GLU A 44 4.61 -21.72 -14.71
C GLU A 44 5.42 -20.68 -15.48
N GLU A 45 5.43 -19.42 -15.05
CA GLU A 45 6.27 -18.38 -15.63
C GLU A 45 7.75 -18.69 -15.46
N SER A 46 8.20 -19.12 -14.28
CA SER A 46 9.61 -19.51 -14.06
C SER A 46 10.02 -20.67 -14.98
N LYS A 47 9.19 -21.71 -15.10
CA LYS A 47 9.46 -22.84 -16.03
C LYS A 47 9.52 -22.39 -17.48
N ASN A 48 8.69 -21.41 -17.87
CA ASN A 48 8.66 -20.90 -19.23
C ASN A 48 9.89 -20.04 -19.52
N GLU A 49 10.32 -19.23 -18.54
CA GLU A 49 11.52 -18.41 -18.62
C GLU A 49 12.77 -19.27 -18.80
N GLU A 50 12.92 -20.37 -18.05
CA GLU A 50 14.00 -21.34 -18.25
C GLU A 50 14.03 -21.95 -19.66
N LYS A 51 12.86 -22.12 -20.28
CA LYS A 51 12.72 -22.68 -21.63
C LYS A 51 12.92 -21.66 -22.74
N ARG A 52 12.94 -20.36 -22.43
CA ARG A 52 13.06 -19.32 -23.46
C ARG A 52 14.46 -19.35 -24.05
N PRO A 53 14.59 -19.49 -25.39
CA PRO A 53 15.89 -19.41 -26.03
C PRO A 53 16.45 -18.00 -25.84
N TYR A 54 17.73 -17.92 -25.48
CA TYR A 54 18.44 -16.65 -25.33
C TYR A 54 18.34 -15.86 -26.63
N ARG A 55 17.69 -14.70 -26.60
CA ARG A 55 17.54 -13.83 -27.76
C ARG A 55 18.46 -12.63 -27.56
N PRO A 56 19.62 -12.57 -28.23
CA PRO A 56 20.47 -11.39 -28.18
C PRO A 56 19.77 -10.21 -28.88
N LEU A 57 20.07 -9.00 -28.40
CA LEU A 57 19.57 -7.72 -28.91
C LEU A 57 20.19 -7.37 -30.27
#